data_AF-A0A7H8NGP9-F1
#
_entry.id   AF-A0A7H8NGP9-F1
#
_cell.length_a   1.000
_cell.length_b   1.000
_cell.length_c   1.000
_cell.angle_alpha   90.00
_cell.angle_beta   90.00
_cell.angle_gamma   90.00
#
_symmetry.space_group_name_H-M   'P 1'
#
loop_
_entity.id
_entity.type
_entity.pdbx_description
1 polymer ?
#
loop_
_entity_poly.entity_id
_entity_poly.type
_entity_poly.pdbx_seq_one_letter_code
_entity_poly.pdbx_strand_id
1 'polypeptide(L)'
;MFECVLCGVPVKGRREHVRPRWLLKRYKDDGPFTFYQGGEPIPYASGRTERSQLSRVMAPVCDQYDEGGRDCNGWLDNNFEKPAKEHVRALLGGRPVSGSAVEAVARWAVKTLLLEQHPEAHDAELPNHARSSWRNLDNLLFAMRATGQLPPELSLWCTLTSQEESGPDTPDEVVLLPRLHVAGQAPAAFEFSAFGYGMADGRQLALQLLRHPYVEVEHPFEAANLATRLWPEPPTALDPVAMPTLGIQGTRNWDRAFCTGGCVTDLNLIRMARSAPWRGLISPRITVREPGPGGRVLTERRKAAGHHGRRD
;
A
#
# COMPACT_ATOMS: atom_id res chain seq x y z
N MET A 1 -3.43 26.75 12.59
CA MET A 1 -1.98 26.61 12.37
C MET A 1 -1.72 25.13 12.19
N PHE A 2 -0.95 24.71 11.19
CA PHE A 2 -0.66 23.29 10.95
C PHE A 2 0.69 22.92 11.56
N GLU A 3 0.86 21.65 11.87
CA GLU A 3 2.15 21.08 12.28
C GLU A 3 2.70 20.20 11.15
N CYS A 4 4.03 20.17 11.01
CA CYS A 4 4.70 19.32 10.05
C CYS A 4 4.48 17.84 10.39
N VAL A 5 3.91 17.07 9.46
CA VAL A 5 3.60 15.64 9.64
C VAL A 5 4.82 14.75 9.88
N LEU A 6 6.03 15.27 9.66
CA LEU A 6 7.30 14.55 9.84
C LEU A 6 8.04 14.91 11.12
N CYS A 7 7.75 16.04 11.76
CA CYS A 7 8.55 16.50 12.90
C CYS A 7 7.82 17.36 13.95
N GLY A 8 6.52 17.63 13.75
CA GLY A 8 5.67 18.36 14.68
C GLY A 8 5.92 19.87 14.79
N VAL A 9 6.82 20.47 14.01
CA VAL A 9 7.02 21.93 14.05
C VAL A 9 5.85 22.67 13.40
N PRO A 10 5.46 23.84 13.90
CA PRO A 10 4.50 24.71 13.22
C PRO A 10 4.95 25.06 11.79
N VAL A 11 4.03 25.00 10.83
CA VAL A 11 4.28 25.40 9.43
C VAL A 11 3.43 26.60 9.02
N LYS A 12 4.05 27.54 8.29
CA LYS A 12 3.39 28.78 7.86
C LYS A 12 2.62 28.59 6.56
N GLY A 13 1.50 27.85 6.64
CA GLY A 13 0.53 27.69 5.54
C GLY A 13 1.05 27.00 4.28
N ARG A 14 2.35 26.69 4.21
CA ARG A 14 2.95 25.92 3.12
C ARG A 14 2.54 24.45 3.30
N ARG A 15 2.05 23.89 2.20
CA ARG A 15 1.71 22.49 2.07
C ARG A 15 2.53 21.95 0.91
N GLU A 16 3.05 20.74 1.05
CA GLU A 16 3.82 20.07 0.02
C GLU A 16 2.96 19.03 -0.69
N HIS A 17 3.25 18.77 -1.96
CA HIS A 17 2.59 17.71 -2.69
C HIS A 17 3.06 16.36 -2.14
N VAL A 18 2.13 15.53 -1.69
CA VAL A 18 2.44 14.16 -1.27
C VAL A 18 3.02 13.35 -2.43
N ARG A 19 2.43 13.53 -3.62
CA ARG A 19 2.92 13.02 -4.88
C ARG A 19 3.83 14.05 -5.54
N PRO A 20 5.02 13.67 -5.99
CA PRO A 20 5.95 14.65 -6.57
C PRO A 20 5.37 15.33 -7.81
N ARG A 21 5.70 16.62 -8.00
CA ARG A 21 5.24 17.41 -9.15
C ARG A 21 5.55 16.77 -10.51
N TRP A 22 6.70 16.08 -10.62
CA TRP A 22 7.06 15.41 -11.86
C TRP A 22 6.13 14.25 -12.22
N LEU A 23 5.50 13.61 -11.22
CA LEU A 23 4.51 12.57 -11.42
C LEU A 23 3.16 13.18 -11.77
N LEU A 24 2.75 14.22 -11.04
CA LEU A 24 1.51 14.96 -11.35
C LEU A 24 1.52 15.50 -12.78
N LYS A 25 2.66 16.02 -13.26
CA LYS A 25 2.83 16.49 -14.64
C LYS A 25 2.59 15.39 -15.68
N ARG A 26 2.94 14.13 -15.38
CA ARG A 26 2.71 12.99 -16.28
C ARG A 26 1.21 12.78 -16.55
N TYR A 27 0.37 13.02 -15.55
CA TYR A 27 -1.08 12.79 -15.61
C TYR A 27 -1.90 14.09 -15.73
N LYS A 28 -1.27 15.16 -16.24
CA LYS A 28 -1.92 16.47 -16.37
C LYS A 28 -2.99 16.45 -17.46
N ASP A 29 -2.70 15.79 -18.58
CA ASP A 29 -3.55 15.82 -19.76
C ASP A 29 -4.39 14.53 -19.89
N ASP A 30 -3.87 13.40 -19.39
CA ASP A 30 -4.54 12.10 -19.32
C ASP A 30 -4.40 11.54 -17.90
N GLY A 31 -5.52 11.51 -17.19
CA GLY A 31 -5.60 10.99 -15.83
C GLY A 31 -5.34 9.48 -15.77
N PRO A 32 -4.83 8.93 -14.66
CA PRO A 32 -4.70 7.47 -14.53
C PRO A 32 -6.06 6.75 -14.46
N PHE A 33 -7.16 7.49 -14.38
CA PHE A 33 -8.52 6.94 -14.41
C PHE A 33 -9.31 7.39 -15.65
N THR A 34 -8.65 7.90 -16.69
CA THR A 34 -9.28 8.15 -17.99
C THR A 34 -9.31 6.83 -18.76
N PHE A 35 -10.52 6.34 -19.05
CA PHE A 35 -10.72 5.13 -19.83
C PHE A 35 -10.78 5.49 -21.31
N TYR A 36 -10.22 4.63 -22.17
CA TYR A 36 -10.25 4.80 -23.63
C TYR A 36 -10.95 3.61 -24.27
N GLN A 37 -11.62 3.84 -25.39
CA GLN A 37 -12.14 2.80 -26.27
C GLN A 37 -11.75 3.14 -27.71
N GLY A 38 -10.89 2.33 -28.32
CA GLY A 38 -10.39 2.60 -29.67
C GLY A 38 -9.52 3.86 -29.78
N GLY A 39 -8.82 4.24 -28.71
CA GLY A 39 -7.96 5.43 -28.67
C GLY A 39 -8.67 6.74 -28.30
N GLU A 40 -10.00 6.74 -28.21
CA GLU A 40 -10.78 7.90 -27.77
C GLU A 40 -11.22 7.75 -26.30
N PRO A 41 -11.14 8.80 -25.48
CA PRO A 41 -11.53 8.72 -24.08
C PRO A 41 -13.06 8.56 -23.94
N ILE A 42 -13.49 7.59 -23.15
CA ILE A 42 -14.90 7.24 -22.96
C ILE A 42 -15.60 8.35 -22.15
N PRO A 43 -16.65 9.00 -22.67
CA PRO A 43 -17.41 9.99 -21.91
C PRO A 43 -18.24 9.32 -20.81
N TYR A 44 -18.44 10.00 -19.70
CA TYR A 44 -19.46 9.62 -18.72
C TYR A 44 -20.86 9.71 -19.34
N ALA A 45 -21.86 9.10 -18.70
CA ALA A 45 -23.26 9.21 -19.12
C ALA A 45 -23.76 10.66 -19.25
N SER A 46 -23.07 11.63 -18.63
CA SER A 46 -23.31 13.07 -18.77
C SER A 46 -22.81 13.69 -20.08
N GLY A 47 -22.14 12.92 -20.94
CA GLY A 47 -21.47 13.42 -22.15
C GLY A 47 -20.15 14.15 -21.89
N ARG A 48 -19.75 14.35 -20.62
CA ARG A 48 -18.44 14.92 -20.28
C ARG A 48 -17.38 13.82 -20.30
N THR A 49 -16.28 14.08 -20.99
CA THR A 49 -15.04 13.34 -20.79
C THR A 49 -14.32 13.98 -19.60
N GLU A 50 -14.61 13.51 -18.38
CA GLU A 50 -13.87 13.99 -17.21
C GLU A 50 -12.47 13.40 -17.27
N ARG A 51 -11.49 14.24 -17.60
CA ARG A 51 -10.08 13.89 -17.45
C ARG A 51 -9.79 13.91 -15.96
N SER A 52 -9.75 12.73 -15.36
CA SER A 52 -9.47 12.54 -13.94
C SER A 52 -7.98 12.75 -13.68
N GLN A 53 -7.53 14.01 -13.76
CA GLN A 53 -6.18 14.39 -13.37
C GLN A 53 -5.86 13.73 -12.02
N LEU A 54 -4.64 13.23 -11.89
CA LEU A 54 -4.19 12.68 -10.63
C LEU A 54 -4.29 13.76 -9.56
N SER A 55 -5.16 13.56 -8.57
CA SER A 55 -5.47 14.58 -7.58
C SER A 55 -4.23 15.10 -6.86
N ARG A 56 -4.21 16.41 -6.58
CA ARG A 56 -3.10 17.02 -5.86
C ARG A 56 -3.35 16.86 -4.37
N VAL A 57 -2.83 15.78 -3.83
CA VAL A 57 -2.83 15.57 -2.38
C VAL A 57 -1.71 16.40 -1.75
N MET A 58 -2.07 17.20 -0.75
CA MET A 58 -1.18 18.12 -0.06
C MET A 58 -1.08 17.75 1.42
N ALA A 59 0.12 17.79 2.00
CA ALA A 59 0.37 17.57 3.41
C ALA A 59 1.16 18.74 4.03
N PRO A 60 0.95 19.09 5.31
CA PRO A 60 1.76 20.10 5.96
C PRO A 60 3.17 19.55 6.22
N VAL A 61 4.17 20.12 5.53
CA VAL A 61 5.58 19.72 5.65
C VAL A 61 6.41 20.99 5.74
N CYS A 62 7.27 21.06 6.75
CA CYS A 62 8.11 22.24 6.97
C CYS A 62 9.26 22.32 5.99
N ASP A 63 9.66 23.54 5.65
CA ASP A 63 10.89 23.84 4.93
C ASP A 63 11.91 24.59 5.80
N GLN A 64 13.09 24.88 5.24
CA GLN A 64 14.17 25.57 5.93
C GLN A 64 13.82 26.97 6.48
N TYR A 65 12.70 27.57 6.05
CA TYR A 65 12.25 28.90 6.48
C TYR A 65 11.19 28.86 7.58
N ASP A 66 10.68 27.67 7.93
CA ASP A 66 9.73 27.48 9.03
C ASP A 66 10.42 27.48 10.40
N GLU A 67 9.61 27.53 11.46
CA GLU A 67 10.08 27.54 12.84
C GLU A 67 10.87 26.26 13.16
N GLY A 68 12.07 26.44 13.72
CA GLY A 68 13.00 25.34 14.02
C GLY A 68 13.97 24.97 12.90
N GLY A 69 13.91 25.62 11.72
CA GLY A 69 14.91 25.49 10.65
C GLY A 69 15.04 24.07 10.07
N ARG A 70 14.03 23.22 10.29
CA ARG A 70 14.03 21.83 9.83
C ARG A 70 13.54 21.78 8.39
N ASP A 71 14.37 21.29 7.47
CA ASP A 71 13.98 21.11 6.07
C ASP A 71 13.42 19.70 5.82
N CYS A 72 12.18 19.44 6.25
CA CYS A 72 11.55 18.13 6.02
C CYS A 72 11.15 17.93 4.55
N ASN A 73 10.80 19.02 3.85
CA ASN A 73 10.53 18.98 2.42
C ASN A 73 11.77 18.57 1.61
N GLY A 74 12.88 19.28 1.79
CA GLY A 74 14.15 18.92 1.13
C GLY A 74 14.66 17.54 1.54
N TRP A 75 14.40 17.11 2.79
CA TRP A 75 14.69 15.74 3.21
C TRP A 75 13.88 14.70 2.43
N LEU A 76 12.56 14.90 2.24
CA LEU A 76 11.72 14.00 1.42
C LEU A 76 12.23 13.92 -0.02
N ASP A 77 12.51 15.07 -0.63
CA ASP A 77 12.99 15.16 -2.00
C ASP A 77 14.32 14.41 -2.19
N ASN A 78 15.28 14.63 -1.29
CA ASN A 78 16.61 14.03 -1.38
C ASN A 78 16.63 12.52 -1.04
N ASN A 79 15.80 12.05 -0.12
CA ASN A 79 15.83 10.66 0.34
C ASN A 79 14.86 9.72 -0.37
N PHE A 80 13.82 10.25 -1.03
CA PHE A 80 12.77 9.43 -1.64
C PHE A 80 12.49 9.83 -3.09
N GLU A 81 12.32 11.11 -3.40
CA GLU A 81 11.82 11.51 -4.73
C GLU A 81 12.91 11.49 -5.80
N LYS A 82 14.02 12.21 -5.59
CA LYS A 82 15.14 12.27 -6.53
C LYS A 82 15.73 10.89 -6.84
N PRO A 83 16.03 10.02 -5.84
CA PRO A 83 16.58 8.70 -6.11
C PRO A 83 15.64 7.81 -6.94
N ALA A 84 14.32 7.94 -6.77
CA ALA A 84 13.35 7.07 -7.43
C ALA A 84 12.87 7.57 -8.79
N LYS A 85 12.95 8.88 -9.05
CA LYS A 85 12.28 9.56 -10.17
C LYS A 85 12.43 8.86 -11.53
N GLU A 86 13.67 8.61 -11.98
CA GLU A 86 13.90 8.01 -13.30
C GLU A 86 13.53 6.52 -13.34
N HIS A 87 13.61 5.82 -12.21
CA HIS A 87 13.22 4.42 -12.09
C HIS A 87 11.70 4.24 -12.08
N VAL A 88 10.97 5.10 -11.38
CA VAL A 88 9.50 5.15 -11.44
C VAL A 88 9.04 5.47 -12.87
N ARG A 89 9.69 6.43 -13.55
CA ARG A 89 9.40 6.72 -14.96
C ARG A 89 9.69 5.53 -15.89
N ALA A 90 10.76 4.78 -15.63
CA ALA A 90 11.06 3.57 -16.37
C ALA A 90 9.96 2.51 -16.19
N LEU A 91 9.59 2.22 -14.95
CA LEU A 91 8.52 1.26 -14.63
C LEU A 91 7.18 1.66 -15.23
N LEU A 92 6.73 2.91 -15.05
CA LEU A 92 5.48 3.39 -15.63
C LEU A 92 5.52 3.47 -17.17
N GLY A 93 6.73 3.44 -17.76
CA GLY A 93 6.95 3.27 -19.20
C GLY A 93 7.08 1.81 -19.65
N GLY A 94 6.83 0.84 -18.78
CA GLY A 94 6.91 -0.59 -19.09
C GLY A 94 8.34 -1.16 -19.11
N ARG A 95 9.34 -0.43 -18.60
CA ARG A 95 10.75 -0.86 -18.62
C ARG A 95 11.16 -1.46 -17.27
N PRO A 96 12.00 -2.52 -17.26
CA PRO A 96 12.49 -3.13 -16.04
C PRO A 96 13.44 -2.22 -15.26
N VAL A 97 13.54 -2.45 -13.95
CA VAL A 97 14.52 -1.84 -13.05
C VAL A 97 15.18 -2.91 -12.16
N SER A 98 16.41 -2.68 -11.69
CA SER A 98 17.16 -3.69 -10.93
C SER A 98 18.06 -3.09 -9.84
N GLY A 99 18.50 -3.94 -8.91
CA GLY A 99 19.40 -3.57 -7.80
C GLY A 99 18.82 -2.46 -6.93
N SER A 100 19.64 -1.46 -6.60
CA SER A 100 19.25 -0.32 -5.76
C SER A 100 18.13 0.53 -6.36
N ALA A 101 17.87 0.43 -7.67
CA ALA A 101 16.73 1.10 -8.30
C ALA A 101 15.38 0.55 -7.81
N VAL A 102 15.28 -0.76 -7.57
CA VAL A 102 14.06 -1.39 -7.03
C VAL A 102 13.81 -0.88 -5.61
N GLU A 103 14.87 -0.83 -4.79
CA GLU A 103 14.77 -0.29 -3.43
C GLU A 103 14.35 1.20 -3.44
N ALA A 104 14.93 2.02 -4.32
CA ALA A 104 14.55 3.42 -4.45
C ALA A 104 13.06 3.59 -4.81
N VAL A 105 12.55 2.77 -5.73
CA VAL A 105 11.12 2.73 -6.09
C VAL A 105 10.27 2.31 -4.90
N ALA A 106 10.65 1.24 -4.19
CA ALA A 106 9.93 0.75 -3.03
C ALA A 106 9.84 1.83 -1.94
N ARG A 107 10.97 2.49 -1.63
CA ARG A 107 11.03 3.57 -0.64
C ARG A 107 10.15 4.75 -1.02
N TRP A 108 10.20 5.17 -2.27
CA TRP A 108 9.32 6.22 -2.79
C TRP A 108 7.85 5.85 -2.66
N ALA A 109 7.47 4.63 -3.06
CA ALA A 109 6.08 4.15 -2.98
C ALA A 109 5.58 4.11 -1.53
N VAL A 110 6.37 3.58 -0.60
CA VAL A 110 6.04 3.59 0.84
C VAL A 110 5.83 5.01 1.34
N LYS A 111 6.77 5.94 1.06
CA LYS A 111 6.64 7.36 1.45
C LYS A 111 5.36 7.98 0.92
N THR A 112 5.09 7.80 -0.37
CA THR A 112 3.91 8.41 -1.00
C THR A 112 2.62 7.84 -0.41
N LEU A 113 2.50 6.52 -0.27
CA LEU A 113 1.31 5.90 0.31
C LEU A 113 1.10 6.26 1.79
N LEU A 114 2.15 6.30 2.60
CA LEU A 114 2.06 6.71 4.00
C LEU A 114 1.58 8.16 4.15
N LEU A 115 2.19 9.09 3.41
CA LEU A 115 1.80 10.49 3.43
C LEU A 115 0.38 10.68 2.86
N GLU A 116 -0.03 9.87 1.89
CA GLU A 116 -1.40 9.92 1.36
C GLU A 116 -2.44 9.52 2.40
N GLN A 117 -2.11 8.59 3.31
CA GLN A 117 -2.99 8.12 4.37
C GLN A 117 -2.92 8.98 5.64
N HIS A 118 -2.11 10.04 5.66
CA HIS A 118 -2.02 10.93 6.81
C HIS A 118 -3.33 11.71 7.03
N PRO A 119 -3.85 11.85 8.26
CA PRO A 119 -5.09 12.57 8.53
C PRO A 119 -5.10 14.04 8.04
N GLU A 120 -3.94 14.71 8.12
CA GLU A 120 -3.75 16.09 7.63
C GLU A 120 -3.57 16.19 6.09
N ALA A 121 -3.45 15.06 5.39
CA ALA A 121 -3.31 15.05 3.94
C ALA A 121 -4.67 15.20 3.25
N HIS A 122 -4.84 16.27 2.48
CA HIS A 122 -6.11 16.64 1.86
C HIS A 122 -5.93 16.88 0.37
N ASP A 123 -7.03 16.77 -0.35
CA ASP A 123 -7.10 17.09 -1.77
C ASP A 123 -7.10 18.62 -1.95
N ALA A 124 -6.23 19.15 -2.81
CA ALA A 124 -6.14 20.59 -3.05
C ALA A 124 -7.37 21.13 -3.81
N GLU A 125 -7.95 20.30 -4.68
CA GLU A 125 -9.11 20.63 -5.49
C GLU A 125 -10.42 20.41 -4.71
N LEU A 126 -10.45 19.39 -3.83
CA LEU A 126 -11.62 18.99 -3.04
C LEU A 126 -11.30 18.92 -1.53
N PRO A 127 -11.08 20.06 -0.85
CA PRO A 127 -10.61 20.09 0.54
C PRO A 127 -11.56 19.44 1.55
N ASN A 128 -12.84 19.25 1.19
CA ASN A 128 -13.84 18.62 2.05
C ASN A 128 -14.09 17.13 1.71
N HIS A 129 -13.35 16.56 0.76
CA HIS A 129 -13.50 15.14 0.42
C HIS A 129 -12.89 14.29 1.53
N ALA A 130 -13.73 13.53 2.24
CA ALA A 130 -13.28 12.61 3.28
C ALA A 130 -12.38 11.54 2.66
N ARG A 131 -11.17 11.37 3.22
CA ARG A 131 -10.21 10.35 2.80
C ARG A 131 -10.08 9.31 3.90
N SER A 132 -9.84 8.06 3.51
CA SER A 132 -9.37 7.08 4.48
C SER A 132 -8.04 7.58 5.04
N SER A 133 -7.90 7.53 6.36
CA SER A 133 -6.65 7.86 7.02
C SER A 133 -6.30 6.77 8.00
N TRP A 134 -5.01 6.58 8.17
CA TRP A 134 -4.48 5.67 9.16
C TRP A 134 -4.34 6.41 10.50
N ARG A 135 -4.63 5.70 11.58
CA ARG A 135 -4.54 6.17 12.95
C ARG A 135 -3.08 6.09 13.43
N ASN A 136 -2.66 7.09 14.17
CA ASN A 136 -1.32 7.13 14.80
C ASN A 136 -0.17 7.02 13.77
N LEU A 137 -0.30 7.67 12.61
CA LEU A 137 0.76 7.76 11.61
C LEU A 137 1.92 8.65 12.04
N ASP A 138 1.66 9.65 12.89
CA ASP A 138 2.66 10.63 13.33
C ASP A 138 3.91 9.95 13.90
N ASN A 139 3.73 8.97 14.79
CA ASN A 139 4.83 8.22 15.39
C ASN A 139 5.70 7.52 14.34
N LEU A 140 5.05 6.98 13.30
CA LEU A 140 5.70 6.25 12.23
C LEU A 140 6.48 7.20 11.31
N LEU A 141 5.90 8.34 10.96
CA LEU A 141 6.54 9.38 10.16
C LEU A 141 7.67 10.09 10.92
N PHE A 142 7.50 10.33 12.22
CA PHE A 142 8.53 10.93 13.07
C PHE A 142 9.73 9.99 13.23
N ALA A 143 9.49 8.69 13.46
CA ALA A 143 10.55 7.69 13.52
C ALA A 143 11.28 7.56 12.16
N MET A 144 10.53 7.55 11.06
CA MET A 144 11.10 7.54 9.71
C MET A 144 11.97 8.78 9.45
N ARG A 145 11.51 9.96 9.86
CA ARG A 145 12.26 11.21 9.73
C ARG A 145 13.52 11.24 10.60
N ALA A 146 13.44 10.72 11.82
CA ALA A 146 14.56 10.70 12.76
C ALA A 146 15.67 9.74 12.34
N THR A 147 15.30 8.58 11.80
CA THR A 147 16.25 7.49 11.50
C THR A 147 16.67 7.43 10.04
N GLY A 148 15.90 8.02 9.12
CA GLY A 148 16.07 7.82 7.68
C GLY A 148 15.64 6.43 7.19
N GLN A 149 15.15 5.57 8.09
CA GLN A 149 14.75 4.19 7.78
C GLN A 149 13.25 4.08 7.65
N LEU A 150 12.80 3.20 6.76
CA LEU A 150 11.40 2.85 6.72
C LEU A 150 11.05 1.95 7.92
N PRO A 151 9.85 2.09 8.48
CA PRO A 151 9.40 1.25 9.59
C PRO A 151 9.38 -0.24 9.22
N PRO A 152 9.88 -1.12 10.10
CA PRO A 152 9.94 -2.56 9.84
C PRO A 152 8.57 -3.24 9.83
N GLU A 153 7.54 -2.63 10.42
CA GLU A 153 6.16 -3.12 10.43
C GLU A 153 5.38 -2.85 9.13
N LEU A 154 6.06 -2.40 8.06
CA LEU A 154 5.44 -2.17 6.76
C LEU A 154 5.76 -3.28 5.79
N SER A 155 4.80 -3.61 4.95
CA SER A 155 5.03 -4.38 3.73
C SER A 155 4.36 -3.71 2.55
N LEU A 156 5.07 -3.70 1.42
CA LEU A 156 4.61 -3.17 0.16
C LEU A 156 4.62 -4.28 -0.86
N TRP A 157 3.51 -4.47 -1.57
CA TRP A 157 3.41 -5.35 -2.73
C TRP A 157 3.02 -4.56 -3.96
N CYS A 158 3.38 -5.09 -5.12
CA CYS A 158 2.93 -4.60 -6.41
C CYS A 158 2.43 -5.74 -7.31
N THR A 159 1.48 -5.41 -8.17
CA THR A 159 0.99 -6.27 -9.25
C THR A 159 0.64 -5.40 -10.47
N LEU A 160 0.35 -6.03 -11.60
CA LEU A 160 -0.14 -5.36 -12.79
C LEU A 160 -1.61 -5.69 -13.00
N THR A 161 -2.42 -4.69 -13.34
CA THR A 161 -3.85 -4.87 -13.61
C THR A 161 -4.22 -4.32 -14.98
N SER A 162 -5.15 -4.98 -15.67
CA SER A 162 -5.71 -4.55 -16.95
C SER A 162 -7.21 -4.83 -16.97
N GLN A 163 -8.00 -3.90 -17.50
CA GLN A 163 -9.44 -4.09 -17.71
C GLN A 163 -9.73 -4.82 -19.04
N GLU A 164 -8.75 -4.90 -19.93
CA GLU A 164 -8.89 -5.46 -21.28
C GLU A 164 -8.45 -6.92 -21.37
N GLU A 165 -7.54 -7.35 -20.48
CA GLU A 165 -6.97 -8.70 -20.51
C GLU A 165 -7.78 -9.69 -19.66
N SER A 166 -7.98 -10.90 -20.19
CA SER A 166 -8.34 -12.06 -19.38
C SER A 166 -7.10 -12.49 -18.60
N GLY A 167 -6.95 -12.00 -17.37
CA GLY A 167 -5.85 -12.40 -16.49
C GLY A 167 -5.97 -13.84 -15.99
N PRO A 168 -4.97 -14.31 -15.21
CA PRO A 168 -4.96 -15.67 -14.66
C PRO A 168 -6.06 -15.86 -13.61
N ASP A 169 -6.32 -17.12 -13.24
CA ASP A 169 -7.09 -17.44 -12.05
C ASP A 169 -6.45 -16.80 -10.83
N THR A 170 -7.27 -16.20 -9.97
CA THR A 170 -6.79 -15.46 -8.80
C THR A 170 -7.36 -16.01 -7.52
N PRO A 171 -6.61 -15.96 -6.40
CA PRO A 171 -7.16 -16.31 -5.11
C PRO A 171 -8.31 -15.37 -4.74
N ASP A 172 -9.40 -15.90 -4.20
CA ASP A 172 -10.48 -15.15 -3.53
C ASP A 172 -10.28 -15.15 -2.00
N GLU A 173 -9.05 -15.39 -1.57
CA GLU A 173 -8.67 -15.42 -0.16
C GLU A 173 -8.56 -14.00 0.39
N VAL A 174 -9.16 -13.77 1.56
CA VAL A 174 -9.10 -12.50 2.27
C VAL A 174 -8.32 -12.69 3.56
N VAL A 175 -7.28 -11.89 3.73
CA VAL A 175 -6.52 -11.81 4.98
C VAL A 175 -7.30 -10.94 5.97
N LEU A 176 -7.84 -11.59 7.00
CA LEU A 176 -8.45 -10.88 8.13
C LEU A 176 -7.36 -10.25 8.99
N LEU A 177 -7.39 -8.93 9.09
CA LEU A 177 -6.43 -8.17 9.88
C LEU A 177 -6.93 -8.02 11.33
N PRO A 178 -6.30 -8.69 12.31
CA PRO A 178 -6.78 -8.68 13.70
C PRO A 178 -6.51 -7.33 14.38
N ARG A 179 -7.20 -7.06 15.49
CA ARG A 179 -6.72 -6.06 16.47
C ARG A 179 -5.82 -6.77 17.47
N LEU A 180 -4.56 -6.37 17.58
CA LEU A 180 -3.65 -6.98 18.53
C LEU A 180 -3.64 -6.21 19.85
N HIS A 181 -3.87 -6.93 20.93
CA HIS A 181 -3.71 -6.44 22.29
C HIS A 181 -2.45 -7.07 22.87
N VAL A 182 -1.36 -6.30 22.91
CA VAL A 182 -0.11 -6.71 23.56
C VAL A 182 -0.12 -6.14 24.98
N ALA A 183 0.13 -7.00 25.98
CA ALA A 183 0.11 -6.59 27.39
C ALA A 183 1.09 -5.43 27.64
N GLY A 184 0.59 -4.35 28.26
CA GLY A 184 1.39 -3.14 28.54
C GLY A 184 1.62 -2.22 27.34
N GLN A 185 1.02 -2.49 26.17
CA GLN A 185 1.11 -1.64 24.98
C GLN A 185 -0.27 -1.16 24.55
N ALA A 186 -0.31 -0.04 23.82
CA ALA A 186 -1.53 0.39 23.16
C ALA A 186 -1.98 -0.65 22.11
N PRO A 187 -3.29 -0.84 21.88
CA PRO A 187 -3.78 -1.73 20.85
C PRO A 187 -3.14 -1.41 19.49
N ALA A 188 -2.54 -2.41 18.87
CA ALA A 188 -1.87 -2.25 17.60
C ALA A 188 -2.90 -2.50 16.49
N ALA A 189 -3.13 -1.47 15.68
CA ALA A 189 -4.05 -1.54 14.55
C ALA A 189 -3.29 -1.93 13.29
N PHE A 190 -3.90 -2.82 12.52
CA PHE A 190 -3.49 -3.10 11.15
C PHE A 190 -4.23 -2.17 10.22
N GLU A 191 -3.52 -1.69 9.23
CA GLU A 191 -4.01 -0.67 8.32
C GLU A 191 -3.46 -0.95 6.95
N PHE A 192 -4.29 -0.82 5.92
CA PHE A 192 -3.86 -1.03 4.55
C PHE A 192 -4.31 0.11 3.65
N SER A 193 -3.64 0.24 2.53
CA SER A 193 -3.96 1.19 1.48
C SER A 193 -3.61 0.56 0.14
N ALA A 194 -4.48 0.76 -0.84
CA ALA A 194 -4.24 0.35 -2.22
C ALA A 194 -4.24 1.60 -3.11
N PHE A 195 -3.33 1.63 -4.08
CA PHE A 195 -3.27 2.69 -5.07
C PHE A 195 -2.73 2.14 -6.38
N GLY A 196 -3.04 2.75 -7.52
CA GLY A 196 -2.42 2.33 -8.77
C GLY A 196 -2.13 3.47 -9.73
N TYR A 197 -1.13 3.25 -10.58
CA TYR A 197 -0.64 4.22 -11.55
C TYR A 197 -0.76 3.64 -12.97
N GLY A 198 -1.42 4.35 -13.87
CA GLY A 198 -1.50 3.97 -15.28
C GLY A 198 -0.12 3.95 -15.94
N MET A 199 0.14 2.91 -16.72
CA MET A 199 1.37 2.68 -17.48
C MET A 199 1.19 3.08 -18.96
N ALA A 200 2.30 3.19 -19.69
CA ALA A 200 2.29 3.61 -21.09
C ALA A 200 1.62 2.62 -22.06
N ASP A 201 1.48 1.35 -21.66
CA ASP A 201 0.90 0.27 -22.44
C ASP A 201 -0.56 -0.02 -22.08
N GLY A 202 -1.22 0.87 -21.32
CA GLY A 202 -2.62 0.72 -20.91
C GLY A 202 -2.84 -0.12 -19.65
N ARG A 203 -1.81 -0.84 -19.16
CA ARG A 203 -1.87 -1.53 -17.87
C ARG A 203 -1.77 -0.53 -16.71
N GLN A 204 -2.03 -1.00 -15.51
CA GLN A 204 -1.86 -0.22 -14.28
C GLN A 204 -0.93 -0.96 -13.31
N LEU A 205 0.06 -0.25 -12.79
CA LEU A 205 0.88 -0.70 -11.67
C LEU A 205 0.09 -0.49 -10.39
N ALA A 206 -0.46 -1.56 -9.83
CA ALA A 206 -1.20 -1.55 -8.57
C ALA A 206 -0.27 -1.84 -7.40
N LEU A 207 -0.41 -1.07 -6.32
CA LEU A 207 0.39 -1.12 -5.10
C LEU A 207 -0.52 -1.37 -3.91
N GLN A 208 -0.06 -2.17 -2.95
CA GLN A 208 -0.70 -2.32 -1.65
C GLN A 208 0.33 -2.16 -0.53
N LEU A 209 0.07 -1.20 0.35
CA LEU A 209 0.84 -0.99 1.56
C LEU A 209 0.03 -1.49 2.75
N LEU A 210 0.64 -2.36 3.56
CA LEU A 210 0.09 -2.85 4.82
C LEU A 210 1.00 -2.44 5.97
N ARG A 211 0.40 -1.95 7.05
CA ARG A 211 0.99 -1.86 8.38
C ARG A 211 0.56 -3.07 9.19
N HIS A 212 1.51 -3.85 9.66
CA HIS A 212 1.30 -5.11 10.39
C HIS A 212 2.25 -5.22 11.59
N PRO A 213 1.95 -4.52 12.69
CA PRO A 213 2.83 -4.55 13.86
C PRO A 213 2.90 -5.96 14.46
N TYR A 214 4.11 -6.40 14.82
CA TYR A 214 4.42 -7.65 15.54
C TYR A 214 4.17 -8.97 14.79
N VAL A 215 3.75 -8.93 13.54
CA VAL A 215 3.48 -10.15 12.78
C VAL A 215 4.13 -10.09 11.41
N GLU A 216 4.29 -11.25 10.78
CA GLU A 216 4.53 -11.33 9.35
C GLU A 216 3.24 -11.73 8.65
N VAL A 217 2.99 -11.10 7.50
CA VAL A 217 1.83 -11.37 6.66
C VAL A 217 2.32 -11.90 5.31
N GLU A 218 1.81 -13.06 4.92
CA GLU A 218 1.93 -13.61 3.57
C GLU A 218 0.75 -13.09 2.72
N HIS A 219 1.06 -12.43 1.62
CA HIS A 219 0.02 -11.90 0.72
C HIS A 219 -0.47 -13.03 -0.20
N PRO A 220 -1.79 -13.28 -0.35
CA PRO A 220 -2.29 -14.42 -1.13
C PRO A 220 -1.84 -14.38 -2.60
N PHE A 221 -1.81 -13.18 -3.20
CA PHE A 221 -1.28 -13.01 -4.56
C PHE A 221 0.24 -13.21 -4.67
N GLU A 222 1.01 -12.92 -3.62
CA GLU A 222 2.45 -13.23 -3.63
C GLU A 222 2.67 -14.74 -3.56
N ALA A 223 1.95 -15.44 -2.69
CA ALA A 223 2.00 -16.91 -2.59
C ALA A 223 1.61 -17.60 -3.91
N ALA A 224 0.74 -16.97 -4.70
CA ALA A 224 0.34 -17.43 -6.03
C ALA A 224 1.27 -16.98 -7.18
N ASN A 225 2.37 -16.26 -6.89
CA ASN A 225 3.26 -15.64 -7.88
C ASN A 225 2.57 -14.62 -8.83
N LEU A 226 1.50 -13.98 -8.34
CA LEU A 226 0.73 -12.95 -9.06
C LEU A 226 1.06 -11.52 -8.60
N ALA A 227 1.82 -11.39 -7.52
CA ALA A 227 2.31 -10.11 -7.00
C ALA A 227 3.74 -10.26 -6.52
N THR A 228 4.46 -9.14 -6.48
CA THR A 228 5.83 -9.06 -6.02
C THR A 228 5.91 -8.18 -4.78
N ARG A 229 6.53 -8.67 -3.71
CA ARG A 229 6.82 -7.88 -2.52
C ARG A 229 7.99 -6.94 -2.79
N LEU A 230 7.80 -5.65 -2.59
CA LEU A 230 8.82 -4.61 -2.76
C LEU A 230 9.48 -4.16 -1.45
N TRP A 231 8.83 -4.42 -0.31
CA TRP A 231 9.34 -4.08 1.02
C TRP A 231 8.86 -5.10 2.06
N PRO A 232 9.68 -5.51 3.05
CA PRO A 232 11.02 -5.01 3.40
C PRO A 232 12.19 -5.61 2.60
N GLU A 233 11.92 -6.61 1.77
CA GLU A 233 12.94 -7.32 0.98
C GLU A 233 12.66 -7.11 -0.51
N PRO A 234 13.15 -6.02 -1.12
CA PRO A 234 12.92 -5.77 -2.55
C PRO A 234 13.57 -6.87 -3.40
N PRO A 235 12.95 -7.28 -4.52
CA PRO A 235 13.55 -8.25 -5.42
C PRO A 235 14.78 -7.64 -6.12
N THR A 236 15.66 -8.49 -6.62
CA THR A 236 16.85 -8.03 -7.37
C THR A 236 16.48 -7.31 -8.67
N ALA A 237 15.32 -7.63 -9.26
CA ALA A 237 14.77 -6.96 -10.43
C ALA A 237 13.25 -6.89 -10.34
N LEU A 238 12.69 -5.83 -10.92
CA LEU A 238 11.26 -5.66 -11.13
C LEU A 238 11.04 -5.40 -12.62
N ASP A 239 10.45 -6.38 -13.31
CA ASP A 239 10.22 -6.35 -14.75
C ASP A 239 8.72 -6.39 -15.05
N PRO A 240 8.10 -5.25 -15.42
CA PRO A 240 6.69 -5.22 -15.76
C PRO A 240 6.32 -6.09 -16.97
N VAL A 241 7.26 -6.47 -17.83
CA VAL A 241 6.99 -7.36 -18.97
C VAL A 241 6.84 -8.81 -18.52
N ALA A 242 7.58 -9.22 -17.49
CA ALA A 242 7.56 -10.58 -16.96
C ALA A 242 6.47 -10.81 -15.90
N MET A 243 5.93 -9.73 -15.30
CA MET A 243 4.88 -9.83 -14.30
C MET A 243 3.54 -10.28 -14.90
N PRO A 244 2.81 -11.21 -14.26
CA PRO A 244 1.44 -11.52 -14.64
C PRO A 244 0.54 -10.29 -14.55
N THR A 245 -0.35 -10.13 -15.52
CA THR A 245 -1.36 -9.07 -15.53
C THR A 245 -2.70 -9.63 -15.04
N LEU A 246 -3.25 -9.05 -13.99
CA LEU A 246 -4.56 -9.38 -13.45
C LEU A 246 -5.66 -8.76 -14.32
N GLY A 247 -6.66 -9.56 -14.68
CA GLY A 247 -7.88 -9.06 -15.32
C GLY A 247 -8.81 -8.36 -14.32
N ILE A 248 -10.03 -8.06 -14.76
CA ILE A 248 -11.05 -7.36 -13.94
C ILE A 248 -11.32 -8.09 -12.61
N GLN A 249 -11.55 -9.41 -12.66
CA GLN A 249 -11.83 -10.18 -11.44
C GLN A 249 -10.62 -10.24 -10.51
N GLY A 250 -9.42 -10.41 -11.07
CA GLY A 250 -8.18 -10.41 -10.30
C GLY A 250 -7.92 -9.07 -9.62
N THR A 251 -8.21 -7.96 -10.29
CA THR A 251 -8.13 -6.60 -9.72
C THR A 251 -9.08 -6.44 -8.52
N ARG A 252 -10.32 -6.93 -8.64
CA ARG A 252 -11.29 -6.89 -7.53
C ARG A 252 -10.86 -7.73 -6.33
N ASN A 253 -10.30 -8.91 -6.60
CA ASN A 253 -9.79 -9.79 -5.56
C ASN A 253 -8.54 -9.19 -4.89
N TRP A 254 -7.66 -8.55 -5.66
CA TRP A 254 -6.52 -7.79 -5.17
C TRP A 254 -6.96 -6.70 -4.19
N ASP A 255 -7.88 -5.81 -4.60
CA ASP A 255 -8.37 -4.71 -3.76
C ASP A 255 -9.02 -5.17 -2.45
N ARG A 256 -9.50 -6.42 -2.41
CA ARG A 256 -10.15 -7.05 -1.24
C ARG A 256 -9.23 -8.00 -0.47
N ALA A 257 -7.96 -8.14 -0.87
CA ALA A 257 -7.03 -9.09 -0.26
C ALA A 257 -6.86 -8.87 1.25
N PHE A 258 -7.09 -7.64 1.73
CA PHE A 258 -7.09 -7.29 3.14
C PHE A 258 -8.45 -6.81 3.61
N CYS A 259 -8.88 -7.28 4.77
CA CYS A 259 -10.09 -6.79 5.43
C CYS A 259 -9.79 -6.39 6.87
N THR A 260 -10.04 -5.12 7.20
CA THR A 260 -9.99 -4.62 8.57
C THR A 260 -11.31 -4.96 9.27
N GLY A 261 -11.30 -6.08 9.99
CA GLY A 261 -12.47 -6.54 10.74
C GLY A 261 -12.73 -5.71 11.99
N GLY A 262 -13.97 -5.27 12.18
CA GLY A 262 -14.48 -4.83 13.48
C GLY A 262 -14.25 -5.91 14.54
N CYS A 263 -13.99 -5.48 15.79
CA CYS A 263 -13.71 -6.29 16.98
C CYS A 263 -13.99 -7.79 16.83
N VAL A 264 -12.97 -8.56 16.45
CA VAL A 264 -12.89 -9.98 16.85
C VAL A 264 -12.39 -9.97 18.30
N THR A 265 -13.24 -9.50 19.22
CA THR A 265 -13.01 -9.59 20.66
C THR A 265 -13.36 -10.99 21.12
N ASP A 266 -12.63 -12.00 20.65
CA ASP A 266 -12.54 -13.29 21.34
C ASP A 266 -11.57 -14.22 20.63
N LEU A 267 -10.45 -14.51 21.29
CA LEU A 267 -9.60 -15.68 21.01
C LEU A 267 -10.37 -17.01 21.21
N ASN A 268 -11.65 -16.97 21.61
CA ASN A 268 -12.55 -18.12 21.74
C ASN A 268 -13.19 -18.60 20.41
N LEU A 269 -13.00 -17.89 19.29
CA LEU A 269 -13.53 -18.30 17.98
C LEU A 269 -12.88 -19.58 17.38
N ILE A 270 -11.81 -20.09 17.99
CA ILE A 270 -11.25 -21.42 17.66
C ILE A 270 -12.26 -22.56 17.99
N ARG A 271 -13.29 -22.30 18.80
CA ARG A 271 -14.33 -23.31 19.14
C ARG A 271 -15.60 -23.24 18.29
N MET A 272 -15.86 -22.16 17.55
CA MET A 272 -17.14 -21.95 16.84
C MET A 272 -17.10 -22.10 15.32
N ALA A 273 -15.95 -22.45 14.73
CA ALA A 273 -15.81 -22.75 13.29
C ALA A 273 -16.54 -24.05 12.83
N ARG A 274 -17.54 -24.53 13.57
CA ARG A 274 -18.27 -25.79 13.27
C ARG A 274 -19.72 -25.60 12.80
N SER A 275 -20.27 -24.39 12.71
CA SER A 275 -21.73 -24.25 12.50
C SER A 275 -22.22 -23.11 11.59
N ALA A 276 -21.41 -22.51 10.70
CA ALA A 276 -21.92 -21.53 9.73
C ALA A 276 -21.31 -21.70 8.32
N PRO A 277 -22.06 -21.44 7.23
CA PRO A 277 -21.67 -21.74 5.86
C PRO A 277 -20.88 -20.58 5.23
N TRP A 278 -19.73 -20.23 5.78
CA TRP A 278 -18.76 -19.34 5.11
C TRP A 278 -17.64 -20.21 4.55
N ARG A 279 -17.74 -20.61 3.27
CA ARG A 279 -16.66 -21.33 2.58
C ARG A 279 -15.60 -20.31 2.12
N GLY A 280 -14.37 -20.42 2.61
CA GLY A 280 -13.22 -19.64 2.09
C GLY A 280 -12.42 -18.82 3.10
N LEU A 281 -12.83 -18.73 4.37
CA LEU A 281 -12.00 -18.09 5.40
C LEU A 281 -10.87 -19.04 5.81
N ILE A 282 -9.69 -18.88 5.22
CA ILE A 282 -8.47 -19.49 5.72
C ILE A 282 -7.94 -18.59 6.83
N SER A 283 -7.65 -19.16 8.00
CA SER A 283 -6.92 -18.43 9.04
C SER A 283 -5.59 -18.02 8.41
N PRO A 284 -5.27 -16.72 8.32
CA PRO A 284 -4.05 -16.29 7.67
C PRO A 284 -2.85 -16.99 8.32
N ARG A 285 -1.83 -17.32 7.51
CA ARG A 285 -0.52 -17.70 8.05
C ARG A 285 0.13 -16.46 8.68
N ILE A 286 -0.38 -16.08 9.83
CA ILE A 286 0.18 -15.04 10.68
C ILE A 286 1.27 -15.71 11.49
N THR A 287 2.50 -15.31 11.22
CA THR A 287 3.63 -15.68 12.08
C THR A 287 3.84 -14.54 13.07
N VAL A 288 3.62 -14.80 14.35
CA VAL A 288 3.85 -13.79 15.41
C VAL A 288 5.34 -13.71 15.69
N ARG A 289 5.90 -12.51 15.66
CA ARG A 289 7.27 -12.24 16.10
C ARG A 289 7.23 -11.83 17.57
N GLU A 290 8.00 -12.49 18.42
CA GLU A 290 8.17 -12.04 19.80
C GLU A 290 8.92 -10.69 19.82
N PRO A 291 8.44 -9.69 20.58
CA PRO A 291 9.14 -8.42 20.72
C PRO A 291 10.43 -8.61 21.54
N GLY A 292 11.60 -8.52 20.90
CA GLY A 292 12.91 -8.53 21.57
C GLY A 292 14.10 -8.71 20.60
N PRO A 293 15.32 -8.29 20.99
CA PRO A 293 16.52 -8.53 20.19
C PRO A 293 16.84 -10.03 20.18
N GLY A 294 16.38 -10.73 19.13
CA GLY A 294 16.54 -12.18 18.96
C GLY A 294 15.24 -13.00 18.95
N GLY A 295 14.08 -12.38 18.72
CA GLY A 295 12.76 -13.04 18.76
C GLY A 295 12.70 -14.36 17.99
N ARG A 296 12.25 -15.44 18.66
CA ARG A 296 12.00 -16.74 18.03
C ARG A 296 10.73 -16.67 17.18
N VAL A 297 10.78 -17.30 16.01
CA VAL A 297 9.63 -17.46 15.12
C VAL A 297 8.76 -18.62 15.63
N LEU A 298 7.55 -18.33 16.08
CA LEU A 298 6.54 -19.36 16.37
C LEU A 298 5.69 -19.59 15.12
N THR A 299 6.02 -20.63 14.34
CA THR A 299 5.22 -21.04 13.18
C THR A 299 4.18 -22.07 13.58
N GLU A 300 2.90 -21.68 13.64
CA GLU A 300 1.81 -22.65 13.84
C GLU A 300 1.42 -23.28 12.48
N ARG A 301 2.08 -24.38 12.09
CA ARG A 301 1.64 -25.21 10.94
C ARG A 301 0.58 -26.20 11.40
N ARG A 302 -0.71 -25.92 11.15
CA ARG A 302 -1.76 -26.94 11.29
C ARG A 302 -1.77 -27.87 10.08
N LYS A 303 -1.40 -29.14 10.30
CA LYS A 303 -1.73 -30.23 9.36
C LYS A 303 -3.25 -30.41 9.35
N ALA A 304 -3.86 -30.34 8.17
CA ALA A 304 -5.21 -30.84 7.96
C ALA A 304 -5.19 -32.34 8.30
N ALA A 305 -5.86 -32.74 9.37
CA ALA A 305 -6.00 -34.15 9.73
C ALA A 305 -6.86 -34.82 8.66
N GLY A 306 -6.23 -35.65 7.83
CA GLY A 306 -6.92 -36.50 6.86
C GLY A 306 -7.89 -37.42 7.58
N HIS A 307 -9.17 -37.31 7.22
CA HIS A 307 -10.21 -38.23 7.67
C HIS A 307 -9.97 -39.59 7.00
N HIS A 308 -9.29 -40.50 7.71
CA HIS A 308 -9.30 -41.92 7.34
C HIS A 308 -10.66 -42.50 7.73
N GLY A 309 -11.54 -42.63 6.73
CA GLY A 309 -12.76 -43.41 6.87
C GLY A 309 -12.41 -44.89 7.11
N ARG A 310 -12.68 -45.37 8.32
CA ARG A 310 -12.92 -46.79 8.55
C ARG A 310 -14.40 -47.05 8.32
N ARG A 311 -14.65 -48.08 7.50
CA ARG A 311 -15.94 -48.74 7.31
C ARG A 311 -16.43 -49.30 8.65
N ASP A 312 -17.74 -49.37 8.79
CA ASP A 312 -18.46 -50.62 9.00
C ASP A 312 -19.67 -50.63 8.04
#